data_AF-A0AAV5U4C1-F1
#
_entry.id   AF-A0AAV5U4C1-F1
#
_cell.length_a   1.000
_cell.length_b   1.000
_cell.length_c   1.000
_cell.angle_alpha   90.00
_cell.angle_beta   90.00
_cell.angle_gamma   90.00
#
_symmetry.space_group_name_H-M   'P 1'
#
loop_
_entity.id
_entity.type
_entity.pdbx_description
1 polymer ?
#
loop_
_entity_poly.entity_id
_entity_poly.type
_entity_poly.pdbx_seq_one_letter_code
_entity_poly.pdbx_strand_id
1 'polypeptide(L)'
;MAVRAGESLSAVDLFDAKHESQSTLISNIQRLLEINNTVEDEGTSGTIRARFSDISNLTPAARYSQSINVAEMEWALYVCTSMKEDKKYFSVYLEMMSKNIPKPWLSPVHCTFMLLSQNSEKKRKTLKAVFSSEIHPSWGLRKFINFEDLVRESNGYVKDDSILLQMDLTVFPKK
;
A
#
# COMPACT_ATOMS: atom_id res chain seq x y z
N MET A 1 24.98 -2.60 -41.96
CA MET A 1 23.88 -2.00 -42.74
C MET A 1 22.65 -1.98 -41.86
N ALA A 2 22.13 -0.77 -41.63
CA ALA A 2 20.91 -0.28 -40.98
C ALA A 2 19.98 -1.16 -40.09
N VAL A 3 19.65 -0.54 -38.95
CA VAL A 3 18.57 -0.73 -37.98
C VAL A 3 17.19 -0.90 -38.64
N ARG A 4 16.33 -1.81 -38.14
CA ARG A 4 14.88 -1.76 -38.40
C ARG A 4 14.16 -1.07 -37.23
N ALA A 5 13.42 -0.03 -37.63
CA ALA A 5 12.74 0.95 -36.82
C ALA A 5 11.36 0.47 -36.34
N GLY A 6 10.83 1.17 -35.35
CA GLY A 6 9.65 0.81 -34.58
C GLY A 6 8.34 0.79 -35.37
N GLU A 7 7.49 -0.15 -35.00
CA GLU A 7 6.07 -0.16 -35.37
C GLU A 7 5.35 0.96 -34.60
N SER A 8 4.75 1.88 -35.34
CA SER A 8 3.87 2.90 -34.77
C SER A 8 2.49 2.30 -34.51
N LEU A 9 2.02 2.38 -33.26
CA LEU A 9 0.64 2.06 -32.88
C LEU A 9 -0.36 2.85 -33.76
N SER A 10 -1.38 2.18 -34.27
CA SER A 10 -2.37 2.82 -35.14
C SER A 10 -3.27 3.77 -34.34
N ALA A 11 -3.91 4.73 -35.03
CA ALA A 11 -4.84 5.65 -34.40
C ALA A 11 -6.07 4.95 -33.78
N VAL A 12 -6.41 3.76 -34.28
CA VAL A 12 -7.50 2.92 -33.74
C VAL A 12 -7.05 2.27 -32.43
N ASP A 13 -5.85 1.71 -32.38
CA ASP A 13 -5.29 1.11 -31.16
C ASP A 13 -5.15 2.16 -30.03
N LEU A 14 -4.76 3.38 -30.39
CA LEU A 14 -4.67 4.51 -29.46
C LEU A 14 -6.06 4.98 -28.96
N PHE A 15 -7.09 4.88 -29.80
CA PHE A 15 -8.47 5.23 -29.45
C PHE A 15 -9.09 4.20 -28.51
N ASP A 16 -8.94 2.92 -28.83
CA ASP A 16 -9.48 1.81 -28.03
C ASP A 16 -8.80 1.73 -26.65
N ALA A 17 -7.46 1.87 -26.58
CA ALA A 17 -6.74 1.90 -25.32
C ALA A 17 -7.16 3.09 -24.43
N LYS A 18 -7.45 4.25 -25.04
CA LYS A 18 -7.93 5.43 -24.32
C LYS A 18 -9.37 5.22 -23.81
N HIS A 19 -10.23 4.59 -24.60
CA HIS A 19 -11.61 4.31 -24.22
C HIS A 19 -11.67 3.25 -23.11
N GLU A 20 -10.86 2.20 -23.18
CA GLU A 20 -10.74 1.17 -22.14
C GLU A 20 -10.18 1.75 -20.83
N SER A 21 -9.18 2.63 -20.93
CA SER A 21 -8.64 3.36 -19.77
C SER A 21 -9.70 4.27 -19.12
N GLN A 22 -10.51 4.98 -19.90
CA GLN A 22 -11.59 5.83 -19.37
C GLN A 22 -12.75 5.03 -18.76
N SER A 23 -13.15 3.92 -19.38
CA SER A 23 -14.17 3.01 -18.85
C SER A 23 -13.73 2.41 -17.50
N THR A 24 -12.47 2.02 -17.40
CA THR A 24 -11.85 1.54 -16.15
C THR A 24 -11.81 2.64 -15.08
N LEU A 25 -11.50 3.88 -15.47
CA LEU A 25 -11.50 5.01 -14.54
C LEU A 25 -12.89 5.32 -13.99
N ILE A 26 -13.91 5.34 -14.86
CA ILE A 26 -15.30 5.63 -14.49
C ILE A 26 -15.85 4.54 -13.56
N SER A 27 -15.64 3.27 -13.89
CA SER A 27 -16.07 2.16 -13.03
C SER A 27 -15.37 2.19 -11.67
N ASN A 28 -14.07 2.53 -11.62
CA ASN A 28 -13.36 2.71 -10.36
C ASN A 28 -13.90 3.89 -9.53
N ILE A 29 -14.24 5.02 -10.17
CA ILE A 29 -14.85 6.17 -9.48
C ILE A 29 -16.23 5.82 -8.90
N GLN A 30 -17.09 5.15 -9.68
CA GLN A 30 -18.40 4.70 -9.22
C GLN A 30 -18.26 3.78 -8.00
N ARG A 31 -17.30 2.86 -8.04
CA ARG A 31 -17.02 1.92 -6.94
C ARG A 31 -16.49 2.61 -5.68
N LEU A 32 -15.68 3.66 -5.82
CA LEU A 32 -15.23 4.48 -4.70
C LEU A 32 -16.38 5.28 -4.06
N LEU A 33 -17.36 5.71 -4.87
CA LEU A 33 -18.56 6.39 -4.38
C LEU A 33 -19.50 5.43 -3.63
N GLU A 34 -19.63 4.19 -4.08
CA GLU A 34 -20.39 3.13 -3.39
C GLU A 34 -19.81 2.79 -2.01
N ILE A 35 -18.48 2.79 -1.87
CA ILE A 35 -17.77 2.54 -0.60
C ILE A 35 -18.04 3.64 0.45
N ASN A 36 -18.19 4.89 0.02
CA ASN A 36 -18.53 5.98 0.94
C ASN A 36 -19.99 5.90 1.43
N ASN A 37 -20.86 5.19 0.70
CA ASN A 37 -22.29 5.07 0.99
C ASN A 37 -22.68 3.71 1.60
N THR A 38 -21.75 2.78 1.78
CA THR A 38 -22.08 1.45 2.32
C THR A 38 -22.20 1.50 3.85
N VAL A 39 -23.38 1.10 4.33
CA VAL A 39 -23.65 0.71 5.72
C VAL A 39 -22.66 -0.39 6.12
N GLU A 40 -22.15 -0.33 7.34
CA GLU A 40 -21.14 -1.25 7.90
C GLU A 40 -21.55 -2.73 7.73
N ASP A 41 -21.09 -3.36 6.65
CA ASP A 41 -21.06 -4.82 6.54
C ASP A 41 -19.98 -5.34 7.52
N GLU A 42 -20.22 -6.50 8.16
CA GLU A 42 -19.23 -7.14 9.05
C GLU A 42 -17.97 -7.48 8.24
N GLY A 43 -16.96 -6.60 8.32
CA GLY A 43 -15.66 -6.81 7.73
C GLY A 43 -14.82 -7.80 8.54
N THR A 44 -13.90 -8.51 7.88
CA THR A 44 -12.91 -9.34 8.58
C THR A 44 -11.70 -8.48 8.91
N SER A 45 -11.36 -8.39 10.20
CA SER A 45 -10.23 -7.58 10.67
C SER A 45 -9.00 -8.41 11.01
N GLY A 46 -7.84 -7.77 10.93
CA GLY A 46 -6.58 -8.30 11.43
C GLY A 46 -5.62 -7.18 11.82
N THR A 47 -4.53 -7.57 12.47
CA THR A 47 -3.46 -6.65 12.87
C THR A 47 -2.11 -7.25 12.53
N ILE A 48 -1.28 -6.51 11.80
CA ILE A 48 0.14 -6.79 11.62
C ILE A 48 0.92 -5.94 12.60
N ARG A 49 1.81 -6.55 13.39
CA ARG A 49 2.79 -5.84 14.22
C ARG A 49 4.18 -6.30 13.83
N ALA A 50 4.99 -5.38 13.32
CA ALA A 50 6.27 -5.70 12.71
C ALA A 50 7.39 -4.80 13.25
N ARG A 51 8.51 -5.44 13.61
CA ARG A 51 9.77 -4.76 13.92
C ARG A 51 10.62 -4.72 12.66
N PHE A 52 11.13 -3.53 12.33
CA PHE A 52 12.13 -3.35 11.29
C PHE A 52 13.41 -2.81 11.94
N SER A 53 14.50 -3.56 11.85
CA SER A 53 15.83 -3.18 12.34
C SER A 53 16.70 -2.64 11.21
N ASP A 54 17.87 -2.11 11.52
CA ASP A 54 18.78 -1.52 10.51
C ASP A 54 18.09 -0.40 9.72
N ILE A 55 17.44 0.51 10.45
CA ILE A 55 16.68 1.61 9.87
C ILE A 55 17.60 2.66 9.28
N SER A 56 18.73 2.92 9.93
CA SER A 56 19.79 3.78 9.44
C SER A 56 20.21 3.44 7.99
N ASN A 57 20.22 2.16 7.61
CA ASN A 57 20.57 1.67 6.28
C ASN A 57 19.36 1.34 5.38
N LEU A 58 18.14 1.73 5.75
CA LEU A 58 16.96 1.51 4.91
C LEU A 58 17.17 2.09 3.49
N THR A 59 16.78 1.32 2.48
CA THR A 59 16.94 1.66 1.06
C THR A 59 15.58 1.76 0.36
N PRO A 60 15.54 2.13 -0.94
CA PRO A 60 14.31 2.06 -1.72
C PRO A 60 13.80 0.63 -1.97
N ALA A 61 14.58 -0.41 -1.68
CA ALA A 61 14.11 -1.79 -1.79
C ALA A 61 13.07 -2.09 -0.70
N ALA A 62 12.00 -2.79 -1.07
CA ALA A 62 10.95 -3.17 -0.14
C ALA A 62 11.48 -4.18 0.89
N ARG A 63 11.24 -3.87 2.18
CA ARG A 63 11.47 -4.80 3.29
C ARG A 63 10.14 -5.18 3.91
N TYR A 64 9.82 -6.47 3.88
CA TYR A 64 8.52 -7.00 4.30
C TYR A 64 8.51 -7.45 5.76
N SER A 65 7.33 -7.37 6.37
CA SER A 65 6.98 -8.09 7.58
C SER A 65 6.69 -9.57 7.28
N GLN A 66 6.45 -10.36 8.33
CA GLN A 66 5.67 -11.58 8.16
C GLN A 66 4.26 -11.24 7.67
N SER A 67 3.68 -12.16 6.91
CA SER A 67 2.31 -12.06 6.43
C SER A 67 1.31 -12.59 7.45
N ILE A 68 0.06 -12.15 7.31
CA ILE A 68 -1.10 -12.70 8.03
C ILE A 68 -2.21 -13.04 7.06
N ASN A 69 -3.09 -13.96 7.43
CA ASN A 69 -4.31 -14.24 6.68
C ASN A 69 -5.49 -13.42 7.24
N VAL A 70 -6.16 -12.67 6.37
CA VAL A 70 -7.40 -11.92 6.69
C VAL A 70 -8.33 -12.02 5.49
N ALA A 71 -9.56 -12.47 5.72
CA ALA A 71 -10.54 -12.77 4.67
C ALA A 71 -9.97 -13.69 3.57
N GLU A 72 -9.31 -14.78 3.98
CA GLU A 72 -8.70 -15.79 3.10
C GLU A 72 -7.55 -15.26 2.21
N MET A 73 -7.18 -14.00 2.37
CA MET A 73 -6.08 -13.37 1.64
C MET A 73 -4.86 -13.21 2.53
N GLU A 74 -3.68 -13.38 1.94
CA GLU A 74 -2.40 -13.16 2.61
C GLU A 74 -1.98 -11.70 2.46
N TRP A 75 -1.67 -11.05 3.58
CA TRP A 75 -1.34 -9.63 3.65
C TRP A 75 -0.01 -9.41 4.34
N ALA A 76 0.84 -8.55 3.79
CA ALA A 76 2.10 -8.15 4.41
C ALA A 76 2.25 -6.62 4.42
N LEU A 77 2.92 -6.13 5.46
CA LEU A 77 3.38 -4.75 5.53
C LEU A 77 4.78 -4.68 4.92
N TYR A 78 5.07 -3.65 4.13
CA TYR A 78 6.46 -3.36 3.76
C TYR A 78 6.82 -1.90 3.94
N VAL A 79 8.13 -1.68 4.11
CA VAL A 79 8.74 -0.36 4.32
C VAL A 79 9.89 -0.15 3.35
N CYS A 80 10.11 1.10 2.97
CA CYS A 80 11.25 1.52 2.17
C CYS A 80 11.47 3.02 2.33
N THR A 81 12.57 3.53 1.78
CA THR A 81 12.75 4.97 1.61
C THR A 81 12.24 5.41 0.24
N SER A 82 11.51 6.52 0.18
CA SER A 82 11.23 7.15 -1.12
C SER A 82 12.40 8.05 -1.54
N MET A 83 12.83 7.92 -2.81
CA MET A 83 13.96 8.61 -3.49
C MET A 83 15.33 7.94 -3.31
N LYS A 84 16.06 7.77 -4.42
CA LYS A 84 17.36 7.08 -4.48
C LYS A 84 18.50 7.83 -3.78
N GLU A 85 18.44 9.15 -3.72
CA GLU A 85 19.60 9.98 -3.35
C GLU A 85 19.55 10.49 -1.90
N ASP A 86 18.37 10.77 -1.32
CA ASP A 86 18.31 11.50 -0.03
C ASP A 86 17.47 10.87 1.09
N LYS A 87 17.01 9.61 0.96
CA LYS A 87 16.11 8.95 1.95
C LYS A 87 15.01 9.87 2.49
N LYS A 88 14.48 10.82 1.70
CA LYS A 88 13.75 11.98 2.25
C LYS A 88 12.55 11.58 3.11
N TYR A 89 11.83 10.54 2.70
CA TYR A 89 10.69 10.02 3.45
C TYR A 89 10.84 8.53 3.69
N PHE A 90 10.43 8.12 4.90
CA PHE A 90 10.07 6.75 5.19
C PHE A 90 8.66 6.48 4.64
N SER A 91 8.53 5.39 3.89
CA SER A 91 7.29 4.98 3.26
C SER A 91 6.81 3.66 3.86
N VAL A 92 5.49 3.50 3.93
CA VAL A 92 4.85 2.29 4.47
C VAL A 92 3.69 1.88 3.57
N TYR A 93 3.56 0.58 3.31
CA TYR A 93 2.59 0.02 2.39
C TYR A 93 2.02 -1.29 2.91
N LEU A 94 0.75 -1.53 2.60
CA LEU A 94 0.09 -2.83 2.70
C LEU A 94 0.12 -3.48 1.32
N GLU A 95 0.52 -4.75 1.25
CA GLU A 95 0.48 -5.55 0.03
C GLU A 95 -0.27 -6.87 0.25
N MET A 96 -1.06 -7.24 -0.74
CA MET A 96 -1.69 -8.54 -0.84
C MET A 96 -0.72 -9.50 -1.53
N MET A 97 -0.29 -10.54 -0.81
CA MET A 97 0.73 -11.51 -1.22
C MET A 97 0.13 -12.73 -1.94
N SER A 98 -1.18 -12.95 -1.83
CA SER A 98 -1.89 -14.05 -2.49
C SER A 98 -1.64 -14.07 -3.99
N LYS A 99 -1.13 -15.18 -4.52
CA LYS A 99 -0.86 -15.34 -5.97
C LYS A 99 -2.08 -15.81 -6.77
N ASN A 100 -2.95 -16.59 -6.14
CA ASN A 100 -4.12 -17.21 -6.77
C ASN A 100 -5.39 -16.52 -6.29
N ILE A 101 -5.53 -15.24 -6.64
CA ILE A 101 -6.73 -14.48 -6.30
C ILE A 101 -7.81 -14.81 -7.33
N PRO A 102 -9.03 -15.23 -6.91
CA PRO A 102 -10.15 -15.45 -7.82
C PRO A 102 -10.39 -14.21 -8.70
N LYS A 103 -10.83 -14.41 -9.95
CA LYS A 103 -11.15 -13.30 -10.86
C LYS A 103 -12.64 -13.35 -11.23
N PRO A 104 -13.38 -12.23 -11.17
CA PRO A 104 -12.97 -10.91 -10.67
C PRO A 104 -13.02 -10.87 -9.13
N TRP A 105 -11.94 -10.47 -8.47
CA TRP A 105 -11.96 -10.17 -7.04
C TRP A 105 -11.65 -8.70 -6.82
N LEU A 106 -12.41 -8.11 -5.90
CA LEU A 106 -12.13 -6.77 -5.41
C LEU A 106 -12.78 -6.57 -4.06
N SER A 107 -12.00 -6.01 -3.15
CA SER A 107 -12.44 -5.72 -1.80
C SER A 107 -12.03 -4.31 -1.37
N PRO A 108 -12.96 -3.52 -0.81
CA PRO A 108 -12.62 -2.36 -0.01
C PRO A 108 -11.85 -2.80 1.22
N VAL A 109 -10.75 -2.10 1.52
CA VAL A 109 -9.94 -2.34 2.70
C VAL A 109 -9.75 -1.02 3.43
N HIS A 110 -10.12 -0.99 4.70
CA HIS A 110 -9.73 0.09 5.61
C HIS A 110 -8.44 -0.32 6.28
N CYS A 111 -7.42 0.54 6.26
CA CYS A 111 -6.19 0.27 6.98
C CYS A 111 -5.67 1.49 7.73
N THR A 112 -5.12 1.24 8.91
CA THR A 112 -4.57 2.25 9.81
C THR A 112 -3.12 1.91 10.13
N PHE A 113 -2.20 2.72 9.61
CA PHE A 113 -0.77 2.62 9.88
C PHE A 113 -0.43 3.38 11.16
N MET A 114 0.29 2.73 12.07
CA MET A 114 0.73 3.29 13.35
C MET A 114 2.22 3.06 13.55
N LEU A 115 2.96 4.15 13.70
CA LEU A 115 4.33 4.14 14.17
C LEU A 115 4.33 4.36 15.67
N LEU A 116 4.82 3.36 16.39
CA LEU A 116 4.84 3.36 17.85
C LEU A 116 6.12 4.07 18.31
N SER A 117 5.97 5.11 19.13
CA SER A 117 7.09 5.70 19.87
C SER A 117 7.19 5.11 21.26
N GLN A 118 8.37 5.28 21.86
CA GLN A 118 8.59 5.03 23.28
C GLN A 118 8.04 6.15 24.18
N ASN A 119 7.85 7.35 23.64
CA ASN A 119 7.44 8.55 24.37
C ASN A 119 5.91 8.65 24.51
N SER A 120 5.20 7.52 24.42
CA SER A 120 3.74 7.35 24.40
C SER A 120 2.99 7.92 23.18
N GLU A 121 3.53 8.92 22.49
CA GLU A 121 2.91 9.52 21.31
C GLU A 121 3.02 8.61 20.07
N LYS A 122 1.90 8.28 19.43
CA LYS A 122 1.88 7.40 18.25
C LYS A 122 1.54 8.20 17.01
N LYS A 123 2.34 8.08 15.94
CA LYS A 123 1.96 8.65 14.65
C LYS A 123 1.02 7.69 13.93
N ARG A 124 -0.24 8.10 13.77
CA ARG A 124 -1.32 7.34 13.15
C ARG A 124 -1.75 7.98 11.83
N LYS A 125 -1.92 7.17 10.78
CA LYS A 125 -2.58 7.57 9.53
C LYS A 125 -3.50 6.45 9.05
N THR A 126 -4.73 6.81 8.70
CA THR A 126 -5.72 5.89 8.14
C THR A 126 -5.90 6.16 6.65
N LEU A 127 -6.05 5.10 5.87
CA LEU A 127 -6.45 5.18 4.48
C LEU A 127 -7.53 4.14 4.18
N LYS A 128 -8.36 4.45 3.18
CA LYS A 128 -9.27 3.51 2.55
C LYS A 128 -8.71 3.20 1.18
N ALA A 129 -8.63 1.93 0.85
CA ALA A 129 -8.08 1.45 -0.41
C ALA A 129 -8.99 0.40 -1.01
N VAL A 130 -8.86 0.19 -2.32
CA VAL A 130 -9.57 -0.86 -3.02
C VAL A 130 -8.53 -1.78 -3.64
N PHE A 131 -8.47 -3.01 -3.16
CA PHE A 131 -7.60 -4.04 -3.72
C PHE A 131 -8.39 -4.85 -4.74
N SER A 132 -7.74 -5.26 -5.84
CA SER A 132 -8.37 -6.11 -6.84
C SER A 132 -7.38 -7.10 -7.42
N SER A 133 -7.90 -8.13 -8.09
CA SER A 133 -7.11 -9.12 -8.83
C SER A 133 -6.49 -8.57 -10.13
N GLU A 134 -6.84 -7.35 -10.55
CA GLU A 134 -6.44 -6.75 -11.84
C GLU A 134 -5.53 -5.52 -11.67
N ILE A 135 -5.67 -4.78 -10.56
CA ILE A 135 -4.93 -3.55 -10.25
C ILE A 135 -3.87 -3.84 -9.17
N HIS A 136 -2.80 -3.04 -9.17
CA HIS A 136 -1.70 -3.06 -8.20
C HIS A 136 -2.11 -3.59 -6.80
N PRO A 137 -1.47 -4.68 -6.33
CA PRO A 137 -1.83 -5.33 -5.08
C PRO A 137 -1.28 -4.59 -3.86
N SER A 138 -0.92 -3.30 -3.96
CA SER A 138 -0.37 -2.54 -2.85
C SER A 138 -0.92 -1.12 -2.75
N TRP A 139 -1.14 -0.69 -1.50
CA TRP A 139 -1.60 0.65 -1.14
C TRP A 139 -0.84 1.14 0.08
N GLY A 140 -0.52 2.44 0.12
CA GLY A 140 0.27 2.96 1.23
C GLY A 140 0.54 4.45 1.18
N LEU A 141 1.45 4.87 2.03
CA LEU A 141 1.80 6.26 2.27
C LEU A 141 3.27 6.48 1.90
N ARG A 142 3.50 6.93 0.67
CA ARG A 142 4.85 7.27 0.18
C ARG A 142 5.56 8.29 1.07
N LYS A 143 4.83 9.25 1.63
CA LYS A 143 5.37 10.30 2.51
C LYS A 143 4.80 10.16 3.93
N PHE A 144 4.99 9.00 4.55
CA PHE A 144 4.42 8.73 5.88
C PHE A 144 5.06 9.61 6.98
N ILE A 145 6.39 9.71 6.96
CA ILE A 145 7.16 10.60 7.84
C ILE A 145 8.47 11.01 7.15
N ASN A 146 8.95 12.24 7.38
CA ASN A 146 10.31 12.62 6.98
C ASN A 146 11.30 11.71 7.71
N PHE A 147 12.33 11.29 7.00
CA PHE A 147 13.28 10.37 7.60
C PHE A 147 14.09 11.02 8.74
N GLU A 148 14.42 12.31 8.61
CA GLU A 148 15.00 13.11 9.69
C GLU A 148 14.13 13.11 10.95
N ASP A 149 12.81 13.27 10.81
CA ASP A 149 11.88 13.21 11.94
C ASP A 149 11.75 11.79 12.50
N LEU A 150 11.89 10.75 11.66
CA LEU A 150 11.84 9.37 12.10
C LEU A 150 13.02 9.06 13.04
N VAL A 151 14.24 9.44 12.64
CA VAL A 151 15.47 9.10 13.36
C VAL A 151 15.81 10.09 14.48
N ARG A 152 15.12 11.23 14.57
CA ARG A 152 15.31 12.20 15.64
C ARG A 152 14.97 11.57 17.00
N GLU A 153 15.98 11.47 17.88
CA GLU A 153 15.85 10.84 19.19
C GLU A 153 14.70 11.41 20.04
N SER A 154 14.49 12.73 19.99
CA SER A 154 13.42 13.42 20.74
C SER A 154 12.02 12.91 20.37
N ASN A 155 11.84 12.37 19.16
CA ASN A 155 10.57 11.84 18.70
C ASN A 155 10.34 10.39 19.16
N GLY A 156 11.39 9.69 19.61
CA GLY A 156 11.30 8.39 20.29
C GLY A 156 10.81 7.22 19.44
N TYR A 157 10.81 7.34 18.10
CA TYR A 157 10.33 6.27 17.20
C TYR A 157 11.35 5.15 16.97
N VAL A 158 12.64 5.50 16.94
CA VAL A 158 13.73 4.55 16.73
C VAL A 158 14.35 4.18 18.07
N LYS A 159 14.57 2.88 18.30
CA LYS A 159 15.33 2.32 19.41
C LYS A 159 16.22 1.21 18.89
N ASP A 160 17.50 1.20 19.25
CA ASP A 160 18.43 0.14 18.85
C ASP A 160 18.40 -0.07 17.32
N ASP A 161 18.47 1.04 16.59
CA ASP A 161 18.30 1.15 15.13
C ASP A 161 17.08 0.40 14.57
N SER A 162 16.00 0.35 15.35
CA SER A 162 14.79 -0.38 15.04
C SER A 162 13.54 0.44 15.30
N ILE A 163 12.51 0.21 14.49
CA ILE A 163 11.16 0.76 14.68
C ILE A 163 10.16 -0.36 14.92
N LEU A 164 9.02 0.00 15.51
CA LEU A 164 7.88 -0.89 15.65
C LEU A 164 6.65 -0.28 14.96
N LEU A 165 6.19 -0.95 13.91
CA LEU A 165 4.98 -0.60 13.20
C LEU A 165 3.84 -1.53 13.63
N GLN A 166 2.67 -0.96 13.75
CA GLN A 166 1.41 -1.69 13.81
C GLN A 166 0.54 -1.22 12.65
N MET A 167 -0.17 -2.15 12.03
CA MET A 167 -1.15 -1.86 11.02
C MET A 167 -2.39 -2.69 11.33
N ASP A 168 -3.50 -1.98 11.54
CA ASP A 168 -4.81 -2.61 11.62
C ASP A 168 -5.45 -2.54 10.24
N LEU A 169 -6.08 -3.63 9.81
CA LEU A 169 -6.79 -3.71 8.55
C LEU A 169 -8.16 -4.36 8.75
N THR A 170 -9.14 -3.91 7.97
CA THR A 170 -10.46 -4.54 7.85
C THR A 170 -10.78 -4.69 6.37
N VAL A 171 -11.01 -5.92 5.96
CA VAL A 171 -11.35 -6.32 4.60
C VAL A 171 -12.86 -6.50 4.52
N PHE A 172 -13.52 -5.77 3.64
CA PHE A 172 -14.97 -5.85 3.48
C PHE A 172 -15.33 -6.79 2.33
N PRO A 173 -16.10 -7.86 2.59
CA PRO A 173 -16.53 -8.75 1.52
C PRO A 173 -17.38 -7.99 0.52
N LYS A 174 -17.27 -8.36 -0.77
CA LYS A 174 -18.24 -7.94 -1.77
C LYS A 174 -19.37 -8.98 -1.75
N LYS A 175 -20.58 -8.58 -1.36
CA LYS A 175 -21.78 -9.37 -1.57
C LYS A 175 -22.16 -9.40 -3.05
#